data_AF-A0A0C2IZP1-F1
#
_entry.id   AF-A0A0C2IZP1-F1
#
_cell.length_a   1.000
_cell.length_b   1.000
_cell.length_c   1.000
_cell.angle_alpha   90.00
_cell.angle_beta   90.00
_cell.angle_gamma   90.00
#
_symmetry.space_group_name_H-M   'P 1'
#
loop_
_entity.id
_entity.type
_entity.pdbx_description
1 polymer ?
#
loop_
_entity_poly.entity_id
_entity_poly.type
_entity_poly.pdbx_seq_one_letter_code
_entity_poly.pdbx_strand_id
1 'polypeptide(L)'
;MEPENYMDTQIKLAFERYSRDAQSELLVNKMKAVKNFMLNFSNLNLPEKYIIFIDHFPKDVYMEFEKVSEIGQNAEDYKKEKTFFFEVYNFIIEYLISTSHPEAQSFVRLFLKYIKISEYQYSYNINTLLNSIEPSIAFEHNKIFFINENIMFYFYNCFPHSTNSSTQRFRKMCKRICNIDPTNRSSLCCIKLRDNVNQIMDNYYETDDERYAWILFIILRMIHRLGLMGVVEFNMSVFYDVTNSIFYDQIVNGENFKLLSLVSKTWSSILNQSKKRIHIDTTSKLIHLAAIFAIDLFRKLKNILKKSGRLVFIL
;
A
#
# COMPACT_ATOMS: atom_id res chain seq x y z
N MET A 1 39.70 5.71 31.84
CA MET A 1 38.46 6.36 31.36
C MET A 1 37.59 5.27 30.78
N GLU A 2 36.40 5.07 31.34
CA GLU A 2 35.49 4.03 30.90
C GLU A 2 34.94 4.37 29.50
N PRO A 3 34.88 3.40 28.57
CA PRO A 3 34.48 3.61 27.18
C PRO A 3 33.04 4.09 26.99
N GLU A 4 32.18 3.94 27.99
CA GLU A 4 30.76 4.30 27.95
C GLU A 4 30.55 5.82 27.91
N ASN A 5 31.32 6.58 28.69
CA ASN A 5 31.21 8.05 28.77
C ASN A 5 31.68 8.77 27.47
N TYR A 6 32.57 8.13 26.71
CA TYR A 6 33.06 8.69 25.45
C TYR A 6 32.00 8.65 24.35
N MET A 7 31.23 7.54 24.27
CA MET A 7 30.21 7.36 23.24
C MET A 7 29.06 8.37 23.40
N ASP A 8 28.62 8.59 24.62
CA ASP A 8 27.58 9.58 24.94
C ASP A 8 27.99 11.01 24.57
N THR A 9 29.26 11.36 24.82
CA THR A 9 29.79 12.67 24.47
C THR A 9 29.78 12.89 22.94
N GLN A 10 30.18 11.89 22.15
CA GLN A 10 30.17 11.98 20.69
C GLN A 10 28.76 12.08 20.11
N ILE A 11 27.80 11.32 20.66
CA ILE A 11 26.39 11.39 20.27
C ILE A 11 25.84 12.79 20.52
N LYS A 12 26.08 13.34 21.72
CA LYS A 12 25.64 14.68 22.08
C LYS A 12 26.22 15.76 21.16
N LEU A 13 27.52 15.70 20.86
CA LEU A 13 28.17 16.63 19.92
C LEU A 13 27.59 16.52 18.50
N ALA A 14 27.27 15.31 18.06
CA ALA A 14 26.65 15.09 16.75
C ALA A 14 25.21 15.65 16.69
N PHE A 15 24.46 15.56 17.79
CA PHE A 15 23.13 16.19 17.92
C PHE A 15 23.24 17.72 17.90
N GLU A 16 24.10 18.31 18.74
CA GLU A 16 24.31 19.76 18.78
C GLU A 16 24.75 20.30 17.41
N ARG A 17 25.65 19.58 16.73
CA ARG A 17 26.08 19.92 15.38
C ARG A 17 24.93 19.90 14.39
N TYR A 18 24.09 18.88 14.40
CA TYR A 18 22.91 18.83 13.53
C TYR A 18 21.93 19.96 13.82
N SER A 19 21.58 20.18 15.09
CA SER A 19 20.67 21.26 15.48
C SER A 19 21.18 22.62 15.02
N ARG A 20 22.50 22.88 15.11
CA ARG A 20 23.10 24.11 14.60
C ARG A 20 23.11 24.18 13.07
N ASP A 21 23.61 23.14 12.41
CA ASP A 21 23.80 23.13 10.96
C ASP A 21 22.44 23.10 10.21
N ALA A 22 21.39 22.53 10.82
CA ALA A 22 20.00 22.57 10.37
C ALA A 22 19.38 23.98 10.34
N GLN A 23 19.95 24.94 11.08
CA GLN A 23 19.52 26.34 11.11
C GLN A 23 20.29 27.22 10.10
N SER A 24 21.15 26.64 9.25
CA SER A 24 21.88 27.42 8.23
C SER A 24 20.95 28.16 7.27
N GLU A 25 21.30 29.37 6.87
CA GLU A 25 20.51 30.15 5.89
C GLU A 25 20.42 29.46 4.51
N LEU A 26 21.46 28.72 4.12
CA LEU A 26 21.54 28.07 2.81
C LEU A 26 20.87 26.69 2.83
N LEU A 27 19.90 26.46 1.94
CA LEU A 27 19.18 25.19 1.81
C LEU A 27 20.12 23.99 1.60
N VAL A 28 21.17 24.16 0.79
CA VAL A 28 22.17 23.10 0.52
C VAL A 28 22.87 22.65 1.81
N ASN A 29 23.17 23.58 2.73
CA ASN A 29 23.79 23.26 4.01
C ASN A 29 22.81 22.51 4.92
N LYS A 30 21.54 22.90 4.93
CA LYS A 30 20.47 22.20 5.66
C LYS A 30 20.30 20.76 5.17
N MET A 31 20.22 20.55 3.86
CA MET A 31 20.13 19.20 3.27
C MET A 31 21.37 18.36 3.60
N LYS A 32 22.57 18.96 3.57
CA LYS A 32 23.82 18.31 3.96
C LYS A 32 23.82 17.92 5.44
N ALA A 33 23.30 18.77 6.32
CA ALA A 33 23.16 18.47 7.75
C ALA A 33 22.24 17.25 7.97
N VAL A 34 21.09 17.21 7.29
CA VAL A 34 20.15 16.07 7.33
C VAL A 34 20.82 14.78 6.86
N LYS A 35 21.51 14.79 5.71
CA LYS A 35 22.24 13.61 5.21
C LYS A 35 23.31 13.13 6.19
N ASN A 36 24.12 14.05 6.71
CA ASN A 36 25.17 13.71 7.67
C ASN A 36 24.60 13.10 8.95
N PHE A 37 23.48 13.62 9.46
CA PHE A 37 22.81 13.04 10.61
C PHE A 37 22.34 11.61 10.32
N MET A 38 21.61 11.41 9.23
CA MET A 38 21.13 10.08 8.86
C MET A 38 22.28 9.08 8.70
N LEU A 39 23.38 9.47 8.05
CA LEU A 39 24.57 8.63 7.88
C LEU A 39 25.23 8.26 9.22
N ASN A 40 25.36 9.21 10.15
CA ASN A 40 25.97 8.96 11.45
C ASN A 40 25.12 8.07 12.35
N PHE A 41 23.79 8.08 12.15
CA PHE A 41 22.85 7.49 13.08
C PHE A 41 22.01 6.34 12.49
N SER A 42 22.16 5.96 11.22
CA SER A 42 21.38 4.89 10.60
C SER A 42 21.56 3.53 11.29
N ASN A 43 22.76 3.26 11.80
CA ASN A 43 23.11 1.97 12.39
C ASN A 43 22.99 1.93 13.92
N LEU A 44 22.62 3.06 14.55
CA LEU A 44 22.52 3.17 16.01
C LEU A 44 21.07 2.96 16.46
N ASN A 45 20.83 2.00 17.35
CA ASN A 45 19.49 1.74 17.89
C ASN A 45 19.15 2.66 19.08
N LEU A 46 19.11 3.97 18.82
CA LEU A 46 18.82 5.02 19.82
C LEU A 46 17.49 5.68 19.49
N PRO A 47 16.41 5.48 20.27
CA PRO A 47 15.11 6.12 20.03
C PRO A 47 15.17 7.67 20.02
N GLU A 48 16.03 8.26 20.84
CA GLU A 48 16.14 9.72 21.02
C GLU A 48 16.63 10.43 19.77
N LYS A 49 17.43 9.76 18.93
CA LYS A 49 17.97 10.33 17.69
C LYS A 49 16.85 10.82 16.77
N TYR A 50 15.72 10.13 16.78
CA TYR A 50 14.62 10.42 15.88
C TYR A 50 13.75 11.57 16.39
N ILE A 51 13.56 11.69 17.70
CA ILE A 51 12.93 12.87 18.33
C ILE A 51 13.72 14.11 17.93
N ILE A 52 15.03 14.08 18.16
CA ILE A 52 15.91 15.21 17.84
C ILE A 52 15.91 15.50 16.33
N PHE A 53 15.94 14.46 15.50
CA PHE A 53 15.89 14.60 14.05
C PHE A 53 14.62 15.31 13.58
N ILE A 54 13.46 14.90 14.09
CA ILE A 54 12.14 15.43 13.74
C ILE A 54 11.96 16.85 14.29
N ASP A 55 12.25 17.07 15.58
CA ASP A 55 12.08 18.36 16.25
C ASP A 55 12.93 19.47 15.62
N HIS A 56 14.11 19.11 15.13
CA HIS A 56 15.04 20.02 14.47
C HIS A 56 15.05 19.87 12.96
N PHE A 57 14.09 19.15 12.36
CA PHE A 57 14.04 18.98 10.92
C PHE A 57 13.89 20.35 10.23
N PRO A 58 14.78 20.74 9.30
CA PRO A 58 14.73 22.07 8.72
C PRO A 58 13.42 22.29 7.93
N LYS A 59 12.61 23.28 8.35
CA LYS A 59 11.34 23.61 7.69
C LYS A 59 11.52 23.90 6.20
N ASP A 60 12.59 24.57 5.80
CA ASP A 60 12.85 24.89 4.39
C ASP A 60 13.12 23.63 3.54
N VAL A 61 13.74 22.60 4.12
CA VAL A 61 13.93 21.32 3.43
C VAL A 61 12.58 20.62 3.26
N TYR A 62 11.71 20.66 4.28
CA TYR A 62 10.36 20.10 4.18
C TYR A 62 9.52 20.85 3.13
N MET A 63 9.54 22.18 3.14
CA MET A 63 8.83 23.01 2.16
C MET A 63 9.34 22.75 0.73
N GLU A 64 10.65 22.55 0.53
CA GLU A 64 11.16 22.17 -0.78
C GLU A 64 10.64 20.80 -1.21
N PHE A 65 10.55 19.83 -0.29
CA PHE A 65 9.92 18.54 -0.60
C PHE A 65 8.43 18.69 -0.98
N GLU A 66 7.67 19.51 -0.27
CA GLU A 66 6.28 19.79 -0.62
C GLU A 66 6.15 20.41 -2.01
N LYS A 67 6.94 21.45 -2.28
CA LYS A 67 6.98 22.14 -3.58
C LYS A 67 7.35 21.18 -4.73
N VAL A 68 8.38 20.35 -4.54
CA VAL A 68 8.77 19.33 -5.53
C VAL A 68 7.64 18.32 -5.75
N SER A 69 6.88 17.98 -4.71
CA SER A 69 5.71 17.10 -4.84
C SER A 69 4.53 17.72 -5.60
N GLU A 70 4.51 19.04 -5.81
CA GLU A 70 3.44 19.76 -6.51
C GLU A 70 3.80 20.10 -7.96
N ILE A 71 5.05 20.52 -8.21
CA ILE A 71 5.50 20.99 -9.54
C ILE A 71 5.66 19.83 -10.54
N GLY A 72 5.99 18.62 -10.06
CA GLY A 72 6.19 17.46 -10.92
C GLY A 72 7.52 17.48 -11.70
N GLN A 73 7.55 16.75 -12.81
CA GLN A 73 8.66 15.87 -13.20
C GLN A 73 9.74 16.46 -14.13
N ASN A 74 9.60 17.72 -14.58
CA ASN A 74 10.35 18.21 -15.76
C ASN A 74 11.81 18.63 -15.50
N ALA A 75 12.37 18.39 -14.31
CA ALA A 75 13.75 18.75 -13.98
C ALA A 75 14.56 17.55 -13.47
N GLU A 76 15.83 17.45 -13.84
CA GLU A 76 16.77 16.46 -13.29
C GLU A 76 16.82 16.52 -11.75
N ASP A 77 16.69 17.73 -11.22
CA ASP A 77 16.61 18.04 -9.79
C ASP A 77 15.43 17.32 -9.12
N TYR A 78 14.28 17.15 -9.79
CA TYR A 78 13.15 16.39 -9.24
C TYR A 78 13.55 14.98 -8.78
N LYS A 79 14.38 14.27 -9.56
CA LYS A 79 14.81 12.90 -9.24
C LYS A 79 15.76 12.84 -8.04
N LYS A 80 16.67 13.80 -7.91
CA LYS A 80 17.61 13.89 -6.80
C LYS A 80 16.85 14.20 -5.50
N GLU A 81 15.92 15.15 -5.56
CA GLU A 81 15.16 15.63 -4.42
C GLU A 81 14.19 14.55 -3.93
N LYS A 82 13.55 13.84 -4.86
CA LYS A 82 12.69 12.69 -4.55
C LYS A 82 13.45 11.53 -3.92
N THR A 83 14.61 11.18 -4.47
CA THR A 83 15.48 10.15 -3.88
C THR A 83 15.84 10.53 -2.45
N PHE A 84 16.25 11.78 -2.24
CA PHE A 84 16.59 12.28 -0.92
C PHE A 84 15.39 12.28 0.04
N PHE A 85 14.21 12.69 -0.43
CA PHE A 85 12.98 12.58 0.36
C PHE A 85 12.69 11.13 0.79
N PHE A 86 12.86 10.14 -0.09
CA PHE A 86 12.65 8.73 0.28
C PHE A 86 13.69 8.22 1.28
N GLU A 87 14.94 8.66 1.20
CA GLU A 87 15.94 8.38 2.24
C GLU A 87 15.50 8.94 3.59
N VAL A 88 15.07 10.20 3.63
CA VAL A 88 14.55 10.86 4.85
C VAL A 88 13.33 10.13 5.39
N TYR A 89 12.37 9.81 4.50
CA TYR A 89 11.18 9.04 4.86
C TYR A 89 11.56 7.71 5.49
N ASN A 90 12.42 6.91 4.85
CA ASN A 90 12.80 5.61 5.41
C ASN A 90 13.46 5.74 6.79
N PHE A 91 14.30 6.76 6.99
CA PHE A 91 14.92 7.04 8.29
C PHE A 91 13.89 7.41 9.36
N ILE A 92 12.93 8.29 9.06
CA ILE A 92 11.88 8.69 10.01
C ILE A 92 10.94 7.53 10.33
N ILE A 93 10.62 6.69 9.36
CA ILE A 93 9.57 5.69 9.54
C ILE A 93 10.01 4.51 10.42
N GLU A 94 11.31 4.23 10.51
CA GLU A 94 11.83 3.31 11.52
C GLU A 94 11.46 3.76 12.94
N TYR A 95 11.34 5.08 13.17
CA TYR A 95 10.90 5.64 14.44
C TYR A 95 9.39 5.61 14.67
N LEU A 96 8.59 5.72 13.60
CA LEU A 96 7.12 5.75 13.70
C LEU A 96 6.55 4.54 14.45
N ILE A 97 7.29 3.42 14.52
CA ILE A 97 6.96 2.24 15.34
C ILE A 97 6.69 2.61 16.79
N SER A 98 7.29 3.68 17.30
CA SER A 98 7.28 4.03 18.71
C SER A 98 6.38 5.20 19.09
N THR A 99 6.08 6.14 18.18
CA THR A 99 5.48 7.41 18.59
C THR A 99 4.43 7.93 17.61
N SER A 100 3.26 8.26 18.13
CA SER A 100 2.17 8.95 17.41
C SER A 100 2.52 10.42 17.10
N HIS A 101 3.75 10.70 16.67
CA HIS A 101 4.27 12.06 16.48
C HIS A 101 3.56 12.74 15.29
N PRO A 102 2.91 13.91 15.47
CA PRO A 102 2.17 14.60 14.42
C PRO A 102 3.03 14.94 13.18
N GLU A 103 4.27 15.33 13.40
CA GLU A 103 5.23 15.73 12.37
C GLU A 103 5.62 14.53 11.50
N ALA A 104 5.82 13.35 12.09
CA ALA A 104 6.08 12.14 11.31
C ALA A 104 4.89 11.76 10.41
N GLN A 105 3.65 12.06 10.83
CA GLN A 105 2.47 11.90 9.98
C GLN A 105 2.49 12.83 8.76
N SER A 106 3.10 14.02 8.87
CA SER A 106 3.26 14.93 7.74
C SER A 106 4.17 14.33 6.65
N PHE A 107 5.19 13.56 7.03
CA PHE A 107 6.05 12.83 6.08
C PHE A 107 5.32 11.68 5.40
N VAL A 108 4.43 10.97 6.12
CA VAL A 108 3.56 9.95 5.51
C VAL A 108 2.65 10.56 4.46
N ARG A 109 2.03 11.71 4.74
CA ARG A 109 1.19 12.43 3.78
C ARG A 109 1.99 12.87 2.55
N LEU A 110 3.17 13.41 2.76
CA LEU A 110 4.06 13.85 1.69
C LEU A 110 4.53 12.66 0.83
N PHE A 111 4.83 11.52 1.46
CA PHE A 111 5.16 10.28 0.75
C PHE A 111 4.05 9.87 -0.20
N LEU A 112 2.80 9.97 0.22
CA LEU A 112 1.65 9.69 -0.65
C LEU A 112 1.54 10.68 -1.82
N LYS A 113 1.85 11.97 -1.63
CA LYS A 113 1.90 12.91 -2.75
C LYS A 113 2.95 12.47 -3.77
N TYR A 114 4.15 12.10 -3.31
CA TYR A 114 5.26 11.70 -4.18
C TYR A 114 5.01 10.45 -5.03
N ILE A 115 4.32 9.45 -4.48
CA ILE A 115 4.00 8.25 -5.25
C ILE A 115 2.84 8.49 -6.22
N LYS A 116 1.88 9.37 -5.91
CA LYS A 116 0.73 9.62 -6.77
C LYS A 116 1.12 10.30 -8.08
N ILE A 117 2.08 11.21 -7.98
CA ILE A 117 2.60 11.97 -9.11
C ILE A 117 3.73 11.25 -9.84
N SER A 118 4.13 10.03 -9.43
CA SER A 118 5.36 9.44 -9.97
C SER A 118 5.12 8.74 -11.31
N GLU A 119 5.93 9.09 -12.31
CA GLU A 119 6.31 8.16 -13.37
C GLU A 119 7.25 7.08 -12.83
N TYR A 120 7.45 6.03 -13.61
CA TYR A 120 8.22 4.83 -13.27
C TYR A 120 9.59 5.15 -12.65
N GLN A 121 9.84 4.63 -11.45
CA GLN A 121 11.10 4.82 -10.74
C GLN A 121 12.01 3.61 -10.89
N TYR A 122 12.90 3.65 -11.87
CA TYR A 122 13.84 2.57 -12.13
C TYR A 122 15.01 2.48 -11.13
N SER A 123 15.34 3.56 -10.41
CA SER A 123 16.58 3.64 -9.63
C SER A 123 16.45 3.41 -8.12
N TYR A 124 15.23 3.47 -7.55
CA TYR A 124 15.07 3.34 -6.10
C TYR A 124 14.91 1.89 -5.66
N ASN A 125 15.55 1.50 -4.55
CA ASN A 125 15.41 0.15 -4.02
C ASN A 125 14.01 -0.05 -3.40
N ILE A 126 13.11 -0.68 -4.17
CA ILE A 126 11.75 -1.00 -3.75
C ILE A 126 11.71 -1.79 -2.43
N ASN A 127 12.69 -2.65 -2.17
CA ASN A 127 12.71 -3.47 -0.96
C ASN A 127 12.95 -2.61 0.29
N THR A 128 13.78 -1.57 0.19
CA THR A 128 13.98 -0.61 1.27
C THR A 128 12.67 0.13 1.56
N LEU A 129 11.96 0.57 0.53
CA LEU A 129 10.68 1.26 0.73
C LEU A 129 9.59 0.34 1.31
N LEU A 130 9.51 -0.91 0.86
CA LEU A 130 8.63 -1.92 1.44
C LEU A 130 8.96 -2.18 2.91
N ASN A 131 10.26 -2.22 3.27
CA ASN A 131 10.70 -2.37 4.67
C ASN A 131 10.22 -1.19 5.51
N SER A 132 10.21 0.03 4.97
CA SER A 132 9.75 1.22 5.71
C SER A 132 8.22 1.29 5.80
N ILE A 133 7.47 0.87 4.78
CA ILE A 133 6.00 0.82 4.88
C ILE A 133 5.52 -0.19 5.92
N GLU A 134 6.21 -1.32 6.06
CA GLU A 134 5.80 -2.45 6.91
C GLU A 134 5.58 -2.09 8.40
N PRO A 135 6.45 -1.30 9.04
CA PRO A 135 6.17 -0.79 10.38
C PRO A 135 5.10 0.31 10.42
N SER A 136 4.99 1.16 9.40
CA SER A 136 3.92 2.17 9.34
C SER A 136 2.53 1.54 9.40
N ILE A 137 2.33 0.39 8.74
CA ILE A 137 1.06 -0.33 8.70
C ILE A 137 0.78 -1.16 9.96
N ALA A 138 1.64 -1.09 10.99
CA ALA A 138 1.32 -1.63 12.30
C ALA A 138 0.20 -0.82 12.99
N PHE A 139 0.09 0.47 12.65
CA PHE A 139 -0.93 1.36 13.19
C PHE A 139 -2.17 1.42 12.29
N GLU A 140 -3.35 1.34 12.89
CA GLU A 140 -4.60 1.31 12.12
C GLU A 140 -4.91 2.62 11.39
N HIS A 141 -4.60 3.77 11.98
CA HIS A 141 -4.83 5.07 11.30
C HIS A 141 -4.04 5.17 10.00
N ASN A 142 -2.81 4.65 9.97
CA ASN A 142 -1.99 4.60 8.76
C ASN A 142 -2.58 3.63 7.72
N LYS A 143 -3.10 2.46 8.12
CA LYS A 143 -3.76 1.53 7.18
C LYS A 143 -5.00 2.17 6.54
N ILE A 144 -5.84 2.82 7.35
CA ILE A 144 -7.04 3.52 6.89
C ILE A 144 -6.66 4.63 5.90
N PHE A 145 -5.64 5.42 6.25
CA PHE A 145 -5.13 6.48 5.39
C PHE A 145 -4.62 5.93 4.06
N PHE A 146 -3.83 4.87 4.09
CA PHE A 146 -3.32 4.16 2.93
C PHE A 146 -4.42 3.60 2.02
N ILE A 147 -5.48 3.04 2.61
CA ILE A 147 -6.64 2.54 1.85
C ILE A 147 -7.38 3.70 1.18
N ASN A 148 -7.68 4.77 1.93
CA ASN A 148 -8.41 5.93 1.41
C ASN A 148 -7.64 6.59 0.26
N GLU A 149 -6.32 6.64 0.34
CA GLU A 149 -5.46 7.28 -0.66
C GLU A 149 -4.97 6.35 -1.78
N ASN A 150 -5.49 5.11 -1.86
CA ASN A 150 -5.15 4.10 -2.86
C ASN A 150 -3.65 3.75 -2.95
N ILE A 151 -2.94 3.68 -1.81
CA ILE A 151 -1.48 3.45 -1.78
C ILE A 151 -1.06 2.25 -2.63
N MET A 152 -1.83 1.17 -2.63
CA MET A 152 -1.45 -0.09 -3.26
C MET A 152 -1.39 0.08 -4.78
N PHE A 153 -2.36 0.78 -5.36
CA PHE A 153 -2.40 1.10 -6.78
C PHE A 153 -1.24 2.01 -7.17
N TYR A 154 -1.07 3.15 -6.49
CA TYR A 154 0.01 4.09 -6.83
C TYR A 154 1.39 3.47 -6.63
N PHE A 155 1.59 2.72 -5.55
CA PHE A 155 2.85 2.02 -5.31
C PHE A 155 3.17 1.03 -6.44
N TYR A 156 2.17 0.28 -6.89
CA TYR A 156 2.35 -0.65 -8.00
C TYR A 156 2.75 0.09 -9.28
N ASN A 157 2.08 1.20 -9.60
CA ASN A 157 2.36 2.00 -10.80
C ASN A 157 3.73 2.68 -10.75
N CYS A 158 4.19 3.12 -9.58
CA CYS A 158 5.54 3.64 -9.40
C CYS A 158 6.63 2.61 -9.70
N PHE A 159 6.36 1.32 -9.41
CA PHE A 159 7.35 0.25 -9.38
C PHE A 159 6.89 -1.03 -10.12
N PRO A 160 6.62 -0.96 -11.44
CA PRO A 160 6.02 -2.06 -12.20
C PRO A 160 6.98 -3.24 -12.43
N HIS A 161 8.29 -3.03 -12.39
CA HIS A 161 9.30 -4.05 -12.72
C HIS A 161 9.91 -4.71 -11.47
N SER A 162 9.13 -4.85 -10.41
CA SER A 162 9.65 -5.47 -9.19
C SER A 162 9.96 -6.95 -9.41
N THR A 163 11.10 -7.42 -8.89
CA THR A 163 11.47 -8.85 -8.91
C THR A 163 10.39 -9.73 -8.28
N ASN A 164 10.38 -11.03 -8.59
CA ASN A 164 9.41 -11.99 -8.02
C ASN A 164 9.34 -11.95 -6.47
N SER A 165 10.48 -11.76 -5.79
CA SER A 165 10.53 -11.64 -4.34
C SER A 165 9.84 -10.35 -3.86
N SER A 166 10.12 -9.21 -4.50
CA SER A 166 9.46 -7.93 -4.24
C SER A 166 7.95 -8.03 -4.47
N THR A 167 7.50 -8.71 -5.54
CA THR A 167 6.08 -8.97 -5.80
C THR A 167 5.42 -9.75 -4.65
N GLN A 168 6.06 -10.81 -4.13
CA GLN A 168 5.50 -11.56 -3.00
C GLN A 168 5.43 -10.72 -1.72
N ARG A 169 6.44 -9.88 -1.47
CA ARG A 169 6.47 -8.97 -0.31
C ARG A 169 5.40 -7.88 -0.42
N PHE A 170 5.28 -7.24 -1.58
CA PHE A 170 4.21 -6.30 -1.89
C PHE A 170 2.83 -6.94 -1.68
N ARG A 171 2.65 -8.18 -2.14
CA ARG A 171 1.41 -8.93 -1.92
C ARG A 171 1.12 -9.20 -0.43
N LYS A 172 2.14 -9.43 0.39
CA LYS A 172 1.96 -9.55 1.86
C LYS A 172 1.60 -8.20 2.47
N MET A 173 2.25 -7.12 2.05
CA MET A 173 1.98 -5.76 2.50
C MET A 173 0.52 -5.33 2.20
N CYS A 174 0.05 -5.50 0.96
CA CYS A 174 -1.33 -5.16 0.58
C CYS A 174 -2.37 -5.90 1.43
N LYS A 175 -2.15 -7.19 1.70
CA LYS A 175 -3.03 -7.98 2.58
C LYS A 175 -3.04 -7.43 4.00
N ARG A 176 -1.90 -6.99 4.53
CA ARG A 176 -1.81 -6.40 5.88
C ARG A 176 -2.51 -5.05 5.95
N ILE A 177 -2.32 -4.20 4.95
CA ILE A 177 -3.03 -2.91 4.80
C ILE A 177 -4.54 -3.16 4.81
N CYS A 178 -5.02 -4.07 3.96
CA CYS A 178 -6.44 -4.42 3.88
C CYS A 178 -6.95 -5.25 5.08
N ASN A 179 -6.08 -5.65 6.00
CA ASN A 179 -6.48 -6.34 7.24
C ASN A 179 -6.75 -5.34 8.36
N ILE A 180 -7.72 -4.45 8.14
CA ILE A 180 -8.18 -3.51 9.15
C ILE A 180 -9.19 -4.14 10.11
N ASP A 181 -9.15 -3.69 11.37
CA ASP A 181 -10.13 -4.02 12.39
C ASP A 181 -11.55 -3.56 11.98
N PRO A 182 -12.59 -4.42 12.08
CA PRO A 182 -13.97 -4.04 11.80
C PRO A 182 -14.51 -2.84 12.58
N THR A 183 -13.98 -2.56 13.77
CA THR A 183 -14.35 -1.38 14.58
C THR A 183 -13.97 -0.07 13.89
N ASN A 184 -12.96 -0.08 13.03
CA ASN A 184 -12.49 1.08 12.26
C ASN A 184 -13.23 1.29 10.93
N ARG A 185 -14.31 0.55 10.66
CA ARG A 185 -15.01 0.63 9.36
C ARG A 185 -15.50 2.04 9.04
N SER A 186 -15.91 2.83 10.05
CA SER A 186 -16.48 4.18 9.88
C SER A 186 -15.44 5.20 9.45
N SER A 187 -14.15 4.90 9.67
CA SER A 187 -13.03 5.76 9.26
C SER A 187 -12.68 5.63 7.79
N LEU A 188 -13.23 4.63 7.09
CA LEU A 188 -13.09 4.48 5.65
C LEU A 188 -14.05 5.42 4.91
N CYS A 189 -13.51 6.16 3.94
CA CYS A 189 -14.32 7.01 3.08
C CYS A 189 -14.88 6.20 1.92
N CYS A 190 -16.19 5.89 1.95
CA CYS A 190 -16.85 5.08 0.93
C CYS A 190 -16.76 5.69 -0.48
N ILE A 191 -16.75 7.02 -0.58
CA ILE A 191 -16.56 7.75 -1.86
C ILE A 191 -15.18 7.43 -2.42
N LYS A 192 -14.11 7.59 -1.61
CA LYS A 192 -12.75 7.25 -2.04
C LYS A 192 -12.60 5.78 -2.37
N LEU A 193 -13.23 4.87 -1.61
CA LEU A 193 -13.20 3.44 -1.92
C LEU A 193 -13.81 3.13 -3.28
N ARG A 194 -14.95 3.75 -3.62
CA ARG A 194 -15.55 3.63 -4.96
C ARG A 194 -14.55 4.10 -6.02
N ASP A 195 -14.00 5.30 -5.84
CA ASP A 195 -13.13 5.91 -6.83
C ASP A 195 -11.86 5.06 -7.03
N ASN A 196 -11.31 4.51 -5.94
CA ASN A 196 -10.18 3.59 -5.96
C ASN A 196 -10.50 2.27 -6.69
N VAL A 197 -11.68 1.69 -6.44
CA VAL A 197 -12.12 0.45 -7.11
C VAL A 197 -12.29 0.70 -8.61
N ASN A 198 -12.95 1.78 -9.01
CA ASN A 198 -13.12 2.13 -10.42
C ASN A 198 -11.77 2.38 -11.10
N GLN A 199 -10.88 3.16 -10.48
CA GLN A 199 -9.54 3.42 -11.01
C GLN A 199 -8.76 2.12 -11.29
N ILE A 200 -8.82 1.14 -10.38
CA ILE A 200 -8.13 -0.14 -10.57
C ILE A 200 -8.80 -0.97 -11.67
N MET A 201 -10.13 -0.97 -11.75
CA MET A 201 -10.86 -1.68 -12.82
C MET A 201 -10.54 -1.10 -14.20
N ASP A 202 -10.52 0.23 -14.33
CA ASP A 202 -10.22 0.92 -15.58
C ASP A 202 -8.79 0.60 -16.04
N ASN A 203 -7.81 0.64 -15.11
CA ASN A 203 -6.42 0.30 -15.42
C ASN A 203 -6.24 -1.19 -15.77
N TYR A 204 -6.98 -2.09 -15.12
CA TYR A 204 -7.00 -3.50 -15.52
C TYR A 204 -7.55 -3.63 -16.94
N TYR A 205 -8.68 -2.99 -17.25
CA TYR A 205 -9.31 -3.08 -18.56
C TYR A 205 -8.39 -2.58 -19.68
N GLU A 206 -7.62 -1.52 -19.42
CA GLU A 206 -6.67 -0.96 -20.41
C GLU A 206 -5.42 -1.82 -20.63
N THR A 207 -4.96 -2.55 -19.61
CA THR A 207 -3.63 -3.20 -19.64
C THR A 207 -3.67 -4.73 -19.58
N ASP A 208 -4.81 -5.30 -19.17
CA ASP A 208 -5.00 -6.71 -18.83
C ASP A 208 -3.97 -7.25 -17.82
N ASP A 209 -3.47 -6.37 -16.94
CA ASP A 209 -2.43 -6.75 -15.98
C ASP A 209 -3.01 -7.45 -14.75
N GLU A 210 -2.72 -8.75 -14.59
CA GLU A 210 -3.16 -9.59 -13.45
C GLU A 210 -2.88 -8.95 -12.07
N ARG A 211 -1.88 -8.05 -11.98
CA ARG A 211 -1.52 -7.37 -10.73
C ARG A 211 -2.59 -6.36 -10.32
N TYR A 212 -3.23 -5.66 -11.25
CA TYR A 212 -4.39 -4.81 -10.95
C TYR A 212 -5.58 -5.64 -10.48
N ALA A 213 -5.88 -6.75 -11.15
CA ALA A 213 -6.91 -7.69 -10.71
C ALA A 213 -6.64 -8.15 -9.27
N TRP A 214 -5.40 -8.52 -8.97
CA TRP A 214 -5.03 -8.97 -7.63
C TRP A 214 -5.24 -7.89 -6.55
N ILE A 215 -4.87 -6.62 -6.84
CA ILE A 215 -5.12 -5.48 -5.93
C ILE A 215 -6.63 -5.28 -5.75
N LEU A 216 -7.39 -5.27 -6.85
CA LEU A 216 -8.85 -5.13 -6.87
C LEU A 216 -9.52 -6.16 -5.96
N PHE A 217 -9.20 -7.44 -6.13
CA PHE A 217 -9.84 -8.52 -5.35
C PHE A 217 -9.49 -8.49 -3.87
N ILE A 218 -8.35 -7.91 -3.49
CA ILE A 218 -8.00 -7.71 -2.07
C ILE A 218 -8.79 -6.58 -1.45
N ILE A 219 -8.95 -5.46 -2.17
CA ILE A 219 -9.79 -4.34 -1.73
C ILE A 219 -11.25 -4.79 -1.63
N LEU A 220 -11.79 -5.48 -2.64
CA LEU A 220 -13.15 -6.01 -2.60
C LEU A 220 -13.36 -7.00 -1.46
N ARG A 221 -12.38 -7.87 -1.18
CA ARG A 221 -12.46 -8.77 -0.02
C ARG A 221 -12.51 -8.01 1.30
N MET A 222 -11.74 -6.93 1.44
CA MET A 222 -11.79 -6.06 2.61
C MET A 222 -13.17 -5.38 2.72
N ILE A 223 -13.67 -4.75 1.65
CA ILE A 223 -14.99 -4.12 1.59
C ILE A 223 -16.07 -5.10 2.03
N HIS A 224 -16.05 -6.33 1.51
CA HIS A 224 -16.98 -7.38 1.91
C HIS A 224 -16.87 -7.75 3.39
N ARG A 225 -15.66 -7.98 3.91
CA ARG A 225 -15.46 -8.33 5.33
C ARG A 225 -16.05 -7.27 6.26
N LEU A 226 -15.97 -6.00 5.86
CA LEU A 226 -16.46 -4.87 6.64
C LEU A 226 -17.96 -4.59 6.44
N GLY A 227 -18.64 -5.38 5.60
CA GLY A 227 -20.06 -5.19 5.29
C GLY A 227 -20.33 -3.95 4.44
N LEU A 228 -19.35 -3.46 3.68
CA LEU A 228 -19.43 -2.24 2.88
C LEU A 228 -19.84 -2.48 1.42
N MET A 229 -20.07 -3.73 1.01
CA MET A 229 -20.43 -4.09 -0.38
C MET A 229 -21.75 -3.45 -0.87
N GLY A 230 -22.69 -3.19 0.05
CA GLY A 230 -23.95 -2.49 -0.29
C GLY A 230 -23.84 -0.96 -0.30
N VAL A 231 -22.70 -0.42 0.14
CA VAL A 231 -22.47 1.03 0.31
C VAL A 231 -21.49 1.55 -0.73
N VAL A 232 -20.42 0.80 -1.01
CA VAL A 232 -19.44 1.14 -2.03
C VAL A 232 -19.99 0.74 -3.39
N GLU A 233 -20.34 1.74 -4.19
CA GLU A 233 -20.87 1.52 -5.54
C GLU A 233 -19.73 1.44 -6.54
N PHE A 234 -19.80 0.51 -7.50
CA PHE A 234 -18.87 0.41 -8.62
C PHE A 234 -19.60 -0.14 -9.85
N ASN A 235 -19.00 0.03 -11.04
CA ASN A 235 -19.62 -0.39 -12.30
C ASN A 235 -19.65 -1.92 -12.41
N MET A 236 -20.83 -2.51 -12.23
CA MET A 236 -21.02 -3.97 -12.28
C MET A 236 -20.79 -4.58 -13.66
N SER A 237 -20.98 -3.81 -14.74
CA SER A 237 -20.69 -4.30 -16.10
C SER A 237 -19.19 -4.45 -16.28
N VAL A 238 -18.42 -3.40 -15.97
CA VAL A 238 -16.96 -3.43 -16.05
C VAL A 238 -16.39 -4.50 -15.12
N PHE A 239 -16.94 -4.64 -13.91
CA PHE A 239 -16.52 -5.70 -12.99
C PHE A 239 -16.78 -7.12 -13.53
N TYR A 240 -17.89 -7.32 -14.24
CA TYR A 240 -18.17 -8.57 -14.93
C TYR A 240 -17.15 -8.81 -16.05
N ASP A 241 -16.85 -7.80 -16.87
CA ASP A 241 -15.89 -7.92 -17.97
C ASP A 241 -14.48 -8.25 -17.47
N VAL A 242 -14.02 -7.55 -16.42
CA VAL A 242 -12.76 -7.82 -15.70
C VAL A 242 -12.74 -9.27 -15.22
N THR A 243 -13.82 -9.73 -14.57
CA THR A 243 -13.90 -11.10 -14.09
C THR A 243 -13.85 -12.10 -15.24
N ASN A 244 -14.52 -11.79 -16.34
CA ASN A 244 -14.61 -12.67 -17.50
C ASN A 244 -13.23 -12.85 -18.17
N SER A 245 -12.45 -11.77 -18.29
CA SER A 245 -11.06 -11.82 -18.77
C SER A 245 -10.22 -12.75 -17.92
N ILE A 246 -10.18 -12.51 -16.60
CA ILE A 246 -9.43 -13.32 -15.64
C ILE A 246 -9.81 -14.80 -15.73
N PHE A 247 -11.11 -15.09 -15.85
CA PHE A 247 -11.59 -16.45 -15.90
C PHE A 247 -11.18 -17.15 -17.19
N TYR A 248 -11.26 -16.45 -18.33
CA TYR A 248 -10.82 -16.97 -19.62
C TYR A 248 -9.32 -17.27 -19.62
N ASP A 249 -8.49 -16.33 -19.17
CA ASP A 249 -7.04 -16.50 -19.12
C ASP A 249 -6.63 -17.69 -18.27
N GLN A 250 -7.30 -17.88 -17.12
CA GLN A 250 -6.98 -18.98 -16.22
C GLN A 250 -7.39 -20.34 -16.78
N ILE A 251 -8.49 -20.41 -17.56
CA ILE A 251 -8.87 -21.64 -18.25
C ILE A 251 -7.92 -21.96 -19.39
N VAL A 252 -7.60 -20.97 -20.22
CA VAL A 252 -6.78 -21.16 -21.42
C VAL A 252 -5.33 -21.46 -21.06
N ASN A 253 -4.76 -20.69 -20.14
CA ASN A 253 -3.34 -20.80 -19.78
C ASN A 253 -3.08 -21.85 -18.70
N GLY A 254 -4.14 -22.44 -18.10
CA GLY A 254 -4.01 -23.45 -17.05
C GLY A 254 -3.33 -22.92 -15.77
N GLU A 255 -3.43 -21.61 -15.55
CA GLU A 255 -2.66 -20.91 -14.52
C GLU A 255 -3.28 -20.97 -13.11
N ASN A 256 -2.63 -20.26 -12.20
CA ASN A 256 -2.82 -20.27 -10.76
C ASN A 256 -4.26 -19.96 -10.28
N PHE A 257 -5.02 -21.02 -9.97
CA PHE A 257 -6.36 -21.00 -9.34
C PHE A 257 -6.55 -20.12 -8.08
N LYS A 258 -5.50 -19.51 -7.52
CA LYS A 258 -5.62 -18.59 -6.36
C LYS A 258 -6.44 -17.35 -6.70
N LEU A 259 -6.32 -16.78 -7.90
CA LEU A 259 -7.10 -15.60 -8.28
C LEU A 259 -8.58 -15.96 -8.51
N LEU A 260 -8.86 -17.05 -9.22
CA LEU A 260 -10.22 -17.62 -9.37
C LEU A 260 -10.91 -17.88 -8.02
N SER A 261 -10.16 -18.34 -7.03
CA SER A 261 -10.66 -18.54 -5.66
C SER A 261 -11.04 -17.23 -4.95
N LEU A 262 -10.38 -16.12 -5.28
CA LEU A 262 -10.77 -14.79 -4.80
C LEU A 262 -11.99 -14.26 -5.56
N VAL A 263 -11.97 -14.37 -6.90
CA VAL A 263 -13.07 -14.00 -7.80
C VAL A 263 -14.37 -14.63 -7.33
N SER A 264 -14.38 -15.95 -7.21
CA SER A 264 -15.56 -16.73 -6.84
C SER A 264 -16.12 -16.39 -5.47
N LYS A 265 -15.26 -16.14 -4.48
CA LYS A 265 -15.70 -15.61 -3.17
C LYS A 265 -16.34 -14.24 -3.30
N THR A 266 -15.71 -13.34 -4.04
CA THR A 266 -16.22 -11.96 -4.21
C THR A 266 -17.58 -11.96 -4.89
N TRP A 267 -17.78 -12.79 -5.92
CA TRP A 267 -19.09 -12.94 -6.56
C TRP A 267 -20.15 -13.53 -5.64
N SER A 268 -19.83 -14.60 -4.91
CA SER A 268 -20.72 -15.14 -3.88
C SER A 268 -21.11 -14.06 -2.85
N SER A 269 -20.17 -13.21 -2.45
CA SER A 269 -20.42 -12.12 -1.52
C SER A 269 -21.33 -11.04 -2.09
N ILE A 270 -21.09 -10.60 -3.33
CA ILE A 270 -21.91 -9.60 -4.01
C ILE A 270 -23.34 -10.11 -4.16
N LEU A 271 -23.51 -11.35 -4.62
CA LEU A 271 -24.85 -11.91 -4.88
C LEU A 271 -25.66 -12.17 -3.60
N ASN A 272 -25.00 -12.46 -2.48
CA ASN A 272 -25.68 -12.66 -1.20
C ASN A 272 -26.03 -11.36 -0.46
N GLN A 273 -25.33 -10.25 -0.72
CA GLN A 273 -25.49 -9.01 0.05
C GLN A 273 -26.02 -7.83 -0.76
N SER A 274 -25.84 -7.85 -2.07
CA SER A 274 -26.21 -6.71 -2.88
C SER A 274 -27.73 -6.62 -3.00
N LYS A 275 -28.26 -5.45 -2.66
CA LYS A 275 -29.60 -5.04 -3.09
C LYS A 275 -29.64 -4.79 -4.61
N LYS A 276 -28.48 -4.74 -5.25
CA LYS A 276 -28.31 -4.50 -6.68
C LYS A 276 -28.68 -5.75 -7.44
N ARG A 277 -29.64 -5.63 -8.35
CA ARG A 277 -30.03 -6.72 -9.24
C ARG A 277 -28.95 -6.85 -10.31
N ILE A 278 -28.40 -8.05 -10.45
CA ILE A 278 -27.51 -8.39 -11.56
C ILE A 278 -28.41 -8.88 -12.70
N HIS A 279 -28.37 -8.17 -13.81
CA HIS A 279 -29.11 -8.56 -15.01
C HIS A 279 -28.35 -9.65 -15.76
N ILE A 280 -28.86 -10.88 -15.67
CA ILE A 280 -28.38 -12.02 -16.47
C ILE A 280 -29.27 -12.08 -17.71
N ASP A 281 -28.89 -11.34 -18.73
CA ASP A 281 -29.62 -11.15 -19.99
C ASP A 281 -29.14 -12.06 -21.12
N THR A 282 -28.06 -12.81 -20.91
CA THR A 282 -27.48 -13.70 -21.92
C THR A 282 -27.13 -15.06 -21.32
N THR A 283 -27.22 -16.10 -22.16
CA THR A 283 -26.77 -17.46 -21.81
C THR A 283 -25.28 -17.48 -21.46
N SER A 284 -24.46 -16.65 -22.11
CA SER A 284 -23.03 -16.51 -21.80
C SER A 284 -22.81 -16.04 -20.35
N LYS A 285 -23.47 -14.95 -19.92
CA LYS A 285 -23.41 -14.48 -18.52
C LYS A 285 -23.86 -15.54 -17.53
N LEU A 286 -24.93 -16.28 -17.85
CA LEU A 286 -25.42 -17.35 -16.99
C LEU A 286 -24.39 -18.47 -16.82
N ILE A 287 -23.83 -18.96 -17.93
CA ILE A 287 -22.79 -20.01 -17.92
C ILE A 287 -21.58 -19.55 -17.12
N HIS A 288 -21.15 -18.31 -17.34
CA HIS A 288 -20.00 -17.73 -16.66
C HIS A 288 -20.19 -17.69 -15.14
N LEU A 289 -21.30 -17.10 -14.70
CA LEU A 289 -21.62 -17.01 -13.27
C LEU A 289 -21.81 -18.39 -12.63
N ALA A 290 -22.46 -19.32 -13.33
CA ALA A 290 -22.61 -20.70 -12.87
C ALA A 290 -21.24 -21.37 -12.64
N ALA A 291 -20.28 -21.16 -13.54
CA ALA A 291 -18.94 -21.69 -13.41
C ALA A 291 -18.18 -21.07 -12.22
N ILE A 292 -18.28 -19.75 -12.03
CA ILE A 292 -17.73 -19.05 -10.85
C ILE A 292 -18.28 -19.66 -9.55
N PHE A 293 -19.59 -19.90 -9.48
CA PHE A 293 -20.23 -20.50 -8.32
C PHE A 293 -19.79 -21.95 -8.10
N ALA A 294 -19.66 -22.73 -9.17
CA ALA A 294 -19.16 -24.10 -9.09
C ALA A 294 -17.74 -24.13 -8.48
N ILE A 295 -16.88 -23.17 -8.82
CA ILE A 295 -15.54 -23.03 -8.22
C ILE A 295 -15.65 -22.73 -6.71
N ASP A 296 -16.50 -21.79 -6.30
CA ASP A 296 -16.69 -21.48 -4.87
C ASP A 296 -17.20 -22.69 -4.08
N LEU A 297 -18.19 -23.40 -4.65
CA LEU A 297 -18.77 -24.61 -4.07
C LEU A 297 -17.73 -25.72 -3.96
N PHE A 298 -17.01 -26.02 -5.04
CA PHE A 298 -15.94 -27.01 -5.05
C PHE A 298 -14.90 -26.72 -3.97
N ARG A 299 -14.49 -25.44 -3.84
CA ARG A 299 -13.54 -25.00 -2.80
C ARG A 299 -14.08 -25.21 -1.39
N LYS A 300 -15.37 -24.92 -1.14
CA LYS A 300 -16.02 -25.16 0.15
C LYS A 300 -16.07 -26.67 0.46
N LEU A 301 -16.47 -27.50 -0.50
CA LEU A 301 -16.49 -28.96 -0.35
C LEU A 301 -15.09 -29.53 -0.07
N LYS A 302 -14.07 -29.08 -0.81
CA LYS A 302 -12.67 -29.47 -0.59
C LYS A 302 -12.19 -29.12 0.82
N ASN A 303 -12.59 -27.96 1.35
CA ASN A 303 -12.25 -27.55 2.71
C ASN A 303 -12.96 -28.40 3.77
N ILE A 304 -14.22 -28.79 3.53
CA ILE A 304 -14.94 -29.71 4.41
C ILE A 304 -14.24 -31.06 4.43
N LEU A 305 -13.98 -31.64 3.25
CA LEU A 305 -13.29 -32.93 3.11
C LEU A 305 -11.94 -32.97 3.83
N LYS A 306 -11.15 -31.88 3.75
CA LYS A 306 -9.88 -31.77 4.48
C LYS A 306 -10.02 -31.76 6.01
N LYS A 307 -11.14 -31.27 6.53
CA LYS A 307 -11.40 -31.18 7.97
C LYS A 307 -12.06 -32.43 8.53
N SER A 308 -13.03 -32.99 7.81
CA SER A 308 -13.86 -34.11 8.27
C SER A 308 -13.42 -35.47 7.77
N GLY A 309 -12.57 -35.54 6.73
CA GLY A 309 -12.17 -36.78 6.05
C GLY A 309 -13.30 -37.45 5.24
N ARG A 310 -14.56 -37.01 5.39
CA ARG A 310 -15.74 -37.54 4.69
C ARG A 310 -16.73 -36.42 4.35
N LEU A 311 -17.35 -36.51 3.16
CA LEU A 311 -18.51 -35.69 2.77
C LEU A 311 -19.77 -36.53 2.98
N VAL A 312 -20.65 -36.09 3.87
CA VAL A 312 -21.98 -36.67 4.04
C VAL A 312 -22.98 -35.67 3.46
N PHE A 313 -23.67 -36.06 2.39
CA PHE A 313 -24.79 -35.32 1.84
C PHE A 313 -26.06 -35.87 2.47
N ILE A 314 -26.77 -35.05 3.23
CA ILE A 314 -28.13 -35.36 3.66
C ILE A 314 -29.02 -34.78 2.58
N LEU A 315 -29.63 -35.66 1.78
CA LEU A 315 -30.58 -35.31 0.72
C LEU A 315 -31.96 -35.04 1.30
#